data_AF-A0A352EX50-F1
#
_entry.id   AF-A0A352EX50-F1
#
_cell.length_a   1.000
_cell.length_b   1.000
_cell.length_c   1.000
_cell.angle_alpha   90.00
_cell.angle_beta   90.00
_cell.angle_gamma   90.00
#
_symmetry.space_group_name_H-M   'P 1'
#
loop_
_entity.id
_entity.type
_entity.pdbx_description
1 polymer ?
#
loop_
_entity_poly.entity_id
_entity_poly.type
_entity_poly.pdbx_seq_one_letter_code
_entity_poly.pdbx_strand_id
1 'polypeptide(L)'
;MAVNRRQFIKTGTLVAVAAGIPLKVAAETFNQPNSSASVLAAPVSPLHGASSHFDMATFAQQLNTNFRLSHSGKTAVVKLVEVKDWRDDPAKKTGRECFSLVFSGPSSLIQNTYSVDHGTLGSFSLLVVPSAEGKRYEALFNRLH
;
A
#
# COMPACT_ATOMS: atom_id res chain seq x y z
N MET A 1 -1.86 15.87 -28.05
CA MET A 1 -2.77 14.71 -28.17
C MET A 1 -2.91 14.08 -26.78
N ALA A 2 -4.06 14.21 -26.14
CA ALA A 2 -4.31 13.74 -24.79
C ALA A 2 -5.04 12.39 -24.84
N VAL A 3 -4.34 11.30 -24.53
CA VAL A 3 -4.95 9.97 -24.48
C VAL A 3 -5.52 9.75 -23.08
N ASN A 4 -6.85 9.59 -23.03
CA ASN A 4 -7.65 9.47 -21.82
C ASN A 4 -7.52 8.06 -21.21
N ARG A 5 -6.91 7.98 -20.02
CA ARG A 5 -6.61 6.73 -19.27
C ARG A 5 -7.85 5.89 -18.90
N ARG A 6 -9.06 6.42 -19.12
CA ARG A 6 -10.34 5.79 -18.70
C ARG A 6 -10.88 4.73 -19.66
N GLN A 7 -10.24 4.48 -20.80
CA GLN A 7 -10.68 3.42 -21.74
C GLN A 7 -9.99 2.06 -21.55
N PHE A 8 -8.97 1.96 -20.68
CA PHE A 8 -8.16 0.75 -20.60
C PHE A 8 -8.73 -0.38 -19.70
N ILE A 9 -9.77 -0.11 -18.90
CA ILE A 9 -10.33 -1.10 -17.93
C ILE A 9 -11.48 -1.95 -18.53
N LYS A 10 -11.83 -1.78 -19.81
CA LYS A 10 -13.00 -2.49 -20.39
C LYS A 10 -12.69 -3.79 -21.15
N THR A 11 -11.43 -4.23 -21.25
CA THR A 11 -11.09 -5.36 -22.11
C THR A 11 -10.14 -6.32 -21.41
N GLY A 12 -10.70 -7.17 -20.56
CA GLY A 12 -10.01 -8.31 -19.95
C GLY A 12 -10.88 -9.55 -20.01
N THR A 13 -11.21 -10.01 -21.22
CA THR A 13 -11.89 -11.29 -21.45
C THR A 13 -10.98 -12.47 -21.11
N LEU A 14 -11.43 -13.31 -20.18
CA LEU A 14 -10.87 -14.60 -19.80
C LEU A 14 -10.95 -15.59 -20.99
N VAL A 15 -9.84 -16.25 -21.31
CA VAL A 15 -9.82 -17.48 -22.12
C VAL A 15 -9.12 -18.56 -21.31
N ALA A 16 -9.90 -19.50 -20.76
CA ALA A 16 -9.38 -20.73 -20.19
C ALA A 16 -9.39 -21.81 -21.29
N VAL A 17 -8.20 -22.18 -21.77
CA VAL A 17 -8.03 -23.34 -22.66
C VAL A 17 -7.84 -24.58 -21.78
N ALA A 18 -8.89 -25.40 -21.69
CA ALA A 18 -8.82 -26.72 -21.09
C ALA A 18 -8.18 -27.69 -22.09
N ALA A 19 -6.93 -28.11 -21.84
CA ALA A 19 -6.31 -29.24 -22.52
C ALA A 19 -6.44 -30.47 -21.60
N GLY A 20 -7.07 -31.53 -22.14
CA GLY A 20 -7.55 -32.67 -21.38
C GLY A 20 -6.48 -33.53 -20.71
N ILE A 21 -6.81 -33.97 -19.49
CA ILE A 21 -6.27 -35.17 -18.85
C ILE A 21 -7.49 -35.95 -18.30
N PRO A 22 -7.66 -37.25 -18.59
CA PRO A 22 -8.82 -38.00 -18.14
C PRO A 22 -8.61 -38.40 -16.66
N LEU A 23 -9.33 -37.75 -15.75
CA LEU A 23 -9.42 -38.19 -14.36
C LEU A 23 -10.86 -38.58 -14.06
N LYS A 24 -11.02 -39.91 -14.02
CA LYS A 24 -12.18 -40.74 -13.66
C LYS A 24 -13.33 -39.99 -12.98
N VAL A 25 -14.46 -40.02 -13.66
CA VAL A 25 -15.80 -39.90 -13.09
C VAL A 25 -15.97 -40.93 -11.97
N ALA A 26 -16.18 -40.47 -10.76
CA ALA A 26 -16.90 -41.22 -9.73
C ALA A 26 -18.03 -40.31 -9.27
N ALA A 27 -19.14 -40.37 -10.00
CA ALA A 27 -20.42 -39.90 -9.52
C ALA A 27 -20.78 -40.67 -8.26
N GLU A 28 -21.04 -39.93 -7.19
CA GLU A 28 -22.09 -40.17 -6.21
C GLU A 28 -22.56 -41.62 -6.05
N THR A 29 -21.99 -42.31 -5.07
CA THR A 29 -22.76 -43.16 -4.15
C THR A 29 -21.81 -43.62 -3.06
N PHE A 30 -22.08 -43.25 -1.81
CA PHE A 30 -22.19 -44.17 -0.67
C PHE A 30 -22.41 -43.38 0.62
N ASN A 31 -23.55 -43.64 1.25
CA ASN A 31 -23.79 -43.44 2.67
C ASN A 31 -22.60 -43.97 3.50
N GLN A 32 -22.10 -43.21 4.47
CA GLN A 32 -22.23 -43.55 5.90
C GLN A 32 -21.47 -42.57 6.83
N PRO A 33 -21.87 -42.52 8.12
CA PRO A 33 -21.67 -41.40 9.03
C PRO A 33 -20.40 -41.56 9.89
N ASN A 34 -20.11 -40.52 10.66
CA ASN A 34 -19.05 -40.45 11.67
C ASN A 34 -17.61 -40.55 11.13
N SER A 35 -17.05 -39.38 10.85
CA SER A 35 -15.69 -39.05 11.31
C SER A 35 -15.56 -37.54 11.35
N SER A 36 -15.49 -37.02 12.58
CA SER A 36 -15.23 -35.62 12.92
C SER A 36 -13.82 -35.24 12.47
N ALA A 37 -13.61 -35.08 11.17
CA ALA A 37 -12.44 -34.42 10.64
C ALA A 37 -12.74 -32.93 10.64
N SER A 38 -12.27 -32.27 11.70
CA SER A 38 -12.13 -30.81 11.79
C SER A 38 -11.30 -30.34 10.58
N VAL A 39 -11.98 -30.05 9.48
CA VAL A 39 -11.40 -29.26 8.39
C VAL A 39 -11.44 -27.85 8.91
N LEU A 40 -10.30 -27.40 9.41
CA LEU A 40 -10.04 -26.05 9.86
C LEU A 40 -10.60 -25.09 8.81
N ALA A 41 -11.80 -24.57 9.09
CA ALA A 41 -12.31 -23.37 8.46
C ALA A 41 -11.28 -22.30 8.79
N ALA A 42 -10.39 -22.03 7.82
CA ALA A 42 -9.54 -20.87 7.91
C ALA A 42 -10.48 -19.69 8.18
N PRO A 43 -10.32 -18.93 9.28
CA PRO A 43 -11.07 -17.71 9.43
C PRO A 43 -10.63 -16.84 8.26
N VAL A 44 -11.51 -16.69 7.26
CA VAL A 44 -11.47 -15.58 6.34
C VAL A 44 -11.67 -14.34 7.19
N SER A 45 -10.56 -13.88 7.75
CA SER A 45 -10.50 -12.63 8.49
C SER A 45 -11.01 -11.58 7.52
N PRO A 46 -12.05 -10.81 7.89
CA PRO A 46 -12.45 -9.67 7.08
C PRO A 46 -11.21 -8.80 6.91
N LEU A 47 -10.70 -8.70 5.68
CA LEU A 47 -9.60 -7.82 5.31
C LEU A 47 -10.11 -6.37 5.31
N HIS A 48 -10.60 -5.89 6.46
CA HIS A 48 -11.28 -4.60 6.60
C HIS A 48 -10.85 -3.82 7.85
N GLY A 49 -9.73 -4.18 8.49
CA GLY A 49 -9.26 -3.48 9.70
C GLY A 49 -7.75 -3.33 9.87
N ALA A 50 -6.93 -3.78 8.91
CA ALA A 50 -5.46 -3.85 9.06
C ALA A 50 -4.68 -2.75 8.31
N SER A 51 -5.28 -1.60 8.03
CA SER A 51 -4.61 -0.48 7.33
C SER A 51 -4.38 0.76 8.20
N SER A 52 -4.58 0.66 9.52
CA SER A 52 -4.57 1.79 10.46
C SER A 52 -3.18 2.26 10.92
N HIS A 53 -2.09 1.62 10.49
CA HIS A 53 -0.74 1.96 10.98
C HIS A 53 -0.05 3.11 10.23
N PHE A 54 -0.59 3.54 9.09
CA PHE A 54 -0.03 4.62 8.26
C PHE A 54 -1.08 5.68 7.93
N ASP A 55 -1.72 6.22 8.96
CA ASP A 55 -2.62 7.37 8.86
C ASP A 55 -1.86 8.68 9.09
N MET A 56 -2.51 9.81 8.78
CA MET A 56 -1.89 11.12 8.92
C MET A 56 -1.49 11.41 10.37
N ALA A 57 -2.32 10.98 11.33
CA ALA A 57 -2.10 11.21 12.76
C ALA A 57 -0.83 10.49 13.25
N THR A 58 -0.59 9.27 12.79
CA THR A 58 0.59 8.48 13.13
C THR A 58 1.86 9.16 12.64
N PHE A 59 1.87 9.68 11.41
CA PHE A 59 3.04 10.42 10.91
C PHE A 59 3.22 11.78 11.60
N ALA A 60 2.12 12.46 11.96
CA ALA A 60 2.19 13.72 12.70
C ALA A 60 2.86 13.54 14.08
N GLN A 61 2.68 12.39 14.73
CA GLN A 61 3.37 12.04 15.98
C GLN A 61 4.88 11.79 15.78
N GLN A 62 5.32 11.50 14.56
CA GLN A 62 6.73 11.30 14.20
C GLN A 62 7.33 12.55 13.54
N LEU A 63 6.72 13.73 13.72
CA LEU A 63 7.33 14.98 13.27
C LEU A 63 8.71 15.17 13.93
N ASN A 64 9.65 15.67 13.16
CA ASN A 64 11.05 15.89 13.54
C ASN A 64 11.86 14.63 13.86
N THR A 65 11.37 13.42 13.54
CA THR A 65 12.17 12.20 13.64
C THR A 65 12.93 11.92 12.34
N ASN A 66 13.91 11.02 12.42
CA ASN A 66 14.76 10.63 11.30
C ASN A 66 14.24 9.33 10.66
N PHE A 67 14.13 9.34 9.34
CA PHE A 67 13.78 8.23 8.49
C PHE A 67 14.99 7.78 7.69
N ARG A 68 15.27 6.49 7.69
CA ARG A 68 16.34 5.89 6.89
C ARG A 68 15.76 5.42 5.58
N LEU A 69 16.12 6.08 4.49
CA LEU A 69 15.70 5.76 3.12
C LEU A 69 16.78 4.98 2.39
N SER A 70 16.44 3.81 1.87
CA SER A 70 17.36 2.91 1.19
C SER A 70 16.88 2.63 -0.23
N HIS A 71 17.76 2.80 -1.20
CA HIS A 71 17.49 2.50 -2.61
C HIS A 71 18.78 2.13 -3.34
N SER A 72 18.75 1.03 -4.11
CA SER A 72 19.91 0.55 -4.90
C SER A 72 21.21 0.46 -4.08
N GLY A 73 21.12 -0.03 -2.84
CA GLY A 73 22.25 -0.17 -1.92
C GLY A 73 22.75 1.13 -1.29
N LYS A 74 22.21 2.29 -1.66
CA LYS A 74 22.51 3.58 -1.04
C LYS A 74 21.49 3.88 0.06
N THR A 75 21.99 4.39 1.18
CA THR A 75 21.16 4.79 2.32
C THR A 75 21.31 6.29 2.57
N ALA A 76 20.19 6.97 2.73
CA ALA A 76 20.11 8.38 3.10
C ALA A 76 19.27 8.52 4.37
N VAL A 77 19.68 9.43 5.25
CA VAL A 77 18.90 9.77 6.44
C VAL A 77 18.24 11.12 6.19
N VAL A 78 16.92 11.16 6.28
CA VAL A 78 16.13 12.37 6.10
C VAL A 78 15.26 12.60 7.33
N LYS A 79 14.93 13.86 7.62
CA LYS A 79 14.10 14.24 8.76
C LYS A 79 12.71 14.61 8.28
N LEU A 80 11.65 14.08 8.91
CA LEU A 80 10.29 14.53 8.64
C LEU A 80 10.10 15.92 9.25
N VAL A 81 9.86 16.93 8.42
CA VAL A 81 9.73 18.34 8.86
C VAL A 81 8.30 18.85 8.83
N GLU A 82 7.44 18.26 8.01
CA GLU A 82 6.05 18.70 7.88
C GLU A 82 5.15 17.54 7.43
N VAL A 83 3.91 17.55 7.92
CA VAL A 83 2.82 16.70 7.41
C VAL A 83 1.73 17.65 6.94
N LYS A 84 1.48 17.65 5.63
CA LYS A 84 0.56 18.59 4.98
C LYS A 84 -0.74 17.88 4.62
N ASP A 85 -1.85 18.38 5.17
CA ASP A 85 -3.19 17.92 4.81
C ASP A 85 -3.65 18.64 3.54
N TRP A 86 -4.10 17.89 2.54
CA TRP A 86 -4.55 18.39 1.24
C TRP A 86 -6.08 18.34 1.09
N ARG A 87 -6.82 18.13 2.18
CA ARG A 87 -8.28 18.20 2.15
C ARG A 87 -8.74 19.66 2.14
N ASP A 88 -9.27 20.10 1.00
CA ASP A 88 -9.76 21.47 0.79
C ASP A 88 -11.04 21.81 1.58
N ASP A 89 -11.70 20.83 2.21
CA ASP A 89 -13.06 21.00 2.76
C ASP A 89 -13.20 20.42 4.19
N PRO A 90 -13.89 21.12 5.12
CA PRO A 90 -14.31 20.59 6.43
C PRO A 90 -15.17 19.31 6.42
N ALA A 91 -15.47 18.71 5.27
CA ALA A 91 -16.08 17.37 5.14
C ALA A 91 -15.17 16.22 5.65
N LYS A 92 -14.70 16.33 6.90
CA LYS A 92 -13.90 15.39 7.70
C LYS A 92 -14.60 14.04 8.01
N LYS A 93 -15.62 13.65 7.24
CA LYS A 93 -16.51 12.51 7.58
C LYS A 93 -16.55 11.37 6.56
N THR A 94 -15.83 11.45 5.45
CA THR A 94 -15.87 10.39 4.42
C THR A 94 -14.81 9.30 4.60
N GLY A 95 -13.99 9.36 5.66
CA GLY A 95 -12.90 8.40 5.89
C GLY A 95 -11.74 8.51 4.89
N ARG A 96 -11.77 9.47 3.96
CA ARG A 96 -10.71 9.68 2.96
C ARG A 96 -9.58 10.51 3.56
N GLU A 97 -8.35 10.06 3.32
CA GLU A 97 -7.13 10.78 3.72
C GLU A 97 -6.34 11.17 2.48
N CYS A 98 -6.01 12.46 2.36
CA CYS A 98 -5.11 12.97 1.34
C CYS A 98 -4.11 13.90 2.05
N PHE A 99 -2.88 13.46 2.21
CA PHE A 99 -1.84 14.21 2.90
C PHE A 99 -0.48 13.93 2.27
N SER A 100 0.49 14.81 2.51
CA SER A 100 1.88 14.57 2.15
C SER A 100 2.82 14.70 3.33
N LEU A 101 3.93 13.97 3.25
CA LEU A 101 5.04 14.05 4.18
C LEU A 101 6.16 14.82 3.51
N VAL A 102 6.63 15.88 4.15
CA VAL A 102 7.77 16.66 3.67
C VAL A 102 8.99 16.29 4.51
N PHE A 103 9.99 15.76 3.85
CA PHE A 103 11.28 15.42 4.44
C PHE A 103 12.33 16.47 4.07
N SER A 104 13.28 16.70 4.97
CA SER A 104 14.48 17.51 4.70
C SER A 104 15.74 16.68 4.90
N GLY A 105 16.72 16.85 4.02
CA GLY A 105 17.98 16.13 4.11
C GLY A 105 19.05 16.64 3.15
N PRO A 106 20.31 16.21 3.35
CA PRO A 106 21.46 16.69 2.57
C PRO A 106 21.63 15.99 1.21
N SER A 107 20.86 14.94 0.92
CA SER A 107 21.07 14.03 -0.19
C SER A 107 20.22 14.36 -1.40
N SER A 108 20.79 14.50 -2.60
CA SER A 108 20.01 14.59 -3.85
C SER A 108 19.30 13.26 -4.16
N LEU A 109 18.16 13.02 -3.51
CA LEU A 109 17.29 11.89 -3.82
C LEU A 109 16.63 12.14 -5.17
N ILE A 110 16.59 11.10 -6.00
CA ILE A 110 15.82 11.10 -7.24
C ILE A 110 14.40 10.64 -6.92
N GLN A 111 13.47 10.91 -7.84
CA GLN A 111 12.13 10.36 -7.71
C GLN A 111 12.19 8.83 -7.82
N ASN A 112 11.88 8.13 -6.73
CA ASN A 112 11.84 6.66 -6.72
C ASN A 112 11.09 6.11 -5.50
N THR A 113 10.85 4.81 -5.51
CA THR A 113 10.39 4.07 -4.34
C THR A 113 11.58 3.66 -3.49
N TYR A 114 11.60 4.15 -2.25
CA TYR A 114 12.62 3.86 -1.25
C TYR A 114 12.07 2.88 -0.22
N SER A 115 12.92 1.94 0.21
CA SER A 115 12.66 1.18 1.43
C SER A 115 12.99 2.10 2.61
N VAL A 116 12.00 2.32 3.45
CA VAL A 116 12.03 3.21 4.60
C VAL A 116 12.14 2.35 5.85
N ASP A 117 13.03 2.74 6.75
CA ASP A 117 13.16 2.14 8.07
C ASP A 117 13.04 3.24 9.13
N HIS A 118 12.15 3.02 10.09
CA HIS A 118 11.87 3.95 11.19
C HIS A 118 11.66 3.18 12.50
N GLY A 119 12.22 3.68 13.61
CA GLY A 119 12.25 2.95 14.88
C GLY A 119 10.87 2.58 15.44
N THR A 120 9.86 3.42 15.25
CA THR A 120 8.48 3.19 15.72
C THR A 120 7.51 2.70 14.65
N LEU A 121 7.73 3.08 13.38
CA LEU A 121 6.80 2.73 12.29
C LEU A 121 7.21 1.45 11.57
N GLY A 122 8.38 0.90 11.92
CA GLY A 122 8.96 -0.26 11.27
C GLY A 122 9.46 0.06 9.88
N SER A 123 9.49 -0.98 9.04
CA SER A 123 9.98 -0.88 7.67
C SER A 123 8.83 -0.93 6.66
N PHE A 124 8.86 -0.04 5.68
CA PHE A 124 7.82 0.09 4.65
C PHE A 124 8.41 0.74 3.37
N SER A 125 7.60 0.89 2.32
CA SER A 125 8.06 1.48 1.06
C SER A 125 7.33 2.79 0.78
N LEU A 126 8.07 3.83 0.41
CA LEU A 126 7.51 5.12 0.01
C LEU A 126 8.03 5.58 -1.34
N LEU A 127 7.13 6.06 -2.18
CA LEU A 127 7.49 6.88 -3.33
C LEU A 127 7.88 8.27 -2.81
N VAL A 128 9.14 8.63 -3.01
CA VAL A 128 9.70 9.92 -2.60
C VAL A 128 10.00 10.73 -3.85
N VAL A 129 9.56 11.99 -3.88
CA VAL A 129 9.77 12.91 -4.99
C VAL A 129 10.59 14.11 -4.49
N PRO A 130 11.70 14.49 -5.14
CA PRO A 130 12.43 15.70 -4.78
C PRO A 130 11.62 16.96 -5.12
N SER A 131 11.66 17.93 -4.22
CA SER A 131 11.16 19.28 -4.47
C SER A 131 12.18 20.09 -5.26
N ALA A 132 11.73 21.14 -5.94
CA ALA A 132 12.56 21.99 -6.79
C ALA A 132 13.76 22.63 -6.05
N GLU A 133 13.64 22.83 -4.73
CA GLU A 133 14.68 23.42 -3.88
C GLU A 133 15.80 22.43 -3.48
N GLY A 134 15.76 21.18 -3.94
CA GLY A 134 16.85 20.19 -3.87
C GLY A 134 17.18 19.63 -2.47
N LYS A 135 16.63 20.20 -1.39
CA LYS A 135 16.84 19.78 0.02
C LYS A 135 15.56 19.31 0.72
N ARG A 136 14.46 19.25 -0.04
CA ARG A 136 13.15 18.83 0.42
C ARG A 136 12.64 17.71 -0.46
N TYR A 137 11.97 16.74 0.14
CA TYR A 137 11.39 15.60 -0.56
C TYR A 137 9.98 15.38 -0.06
N GLU A 138 9.09 14.95 -0.94
CA GLU A 138 7.69 14.78 -0.64
C GLU A 138 7.25 13.35 -0.93
N ALA A 139 6.45 12.79 -0.03
CA ALA A 139 5.72 11.55 -0.24
C ALA A 139 4.22 11.82 -0.08
N LEU A 140 3.44 11.53 -1.12
CA LEU A 140 2.00 11.78 -1.14
C LEU A 140 1.23 10.50 -0.79
N PHE A 141 0.28 10.62 0.12
CA PHE A 141 -0.65 9.56 0.51
C PHE A 141 -2.06 9.96 0.10
N ASN A 142 -2.70 9.11 -0.68
CA ASN A 142 -4.10 9.26 -1.04
C ASN A 142 -4.83 7.94 -0.79
N ARG A 143 -5.67 7.91 0.25
CA ARG A 143 -6.44 6.75 0.67
C ARG A 143 -7.90 6.95 0.29
N LEU A 144 -8.33 6.20 -0.70
CA LEU A 144 -9.72 6.06 -1.12
C LEU A 144 -10.29 4.87 -0.36
N HIS A 145 -10.96 5.14 0.77
CA HIS A 145 -11.77 4.14 1.47
C HIS A 145 -13.06 3.85 0.69
#